data_AF-A0A960ZT41-F1
#
_entry.id   AF-A0A960ZT41-F1
#
_cell.length_a   1.000
_cell.length_b   1.000
_cell.length_c   1.000
_cell.angle_alpha   90.00
_cell.angle_beta   90.00
_cell.angle_gamma   90.00
#
_symmetry.space_group_name_H-M   'P 1'
#
loop_
_entity.id
_entity.type
_entity.pdbx_description
1 polymer ?
#
loop_
_entity_poly.entity_id
_entity_poly.type
_entity_poly.pdbx_seq_one_letter_code
_entity_poly.pdbx_strand_id
1 'polypeptide(L)'
;MKEGQQVLFLRDDQPPLKSDLTNLVAAALVCGFEFASKKPLLDTLEEVDGQPKRAVTWSLDGAGKAAFRPKFQEGTFDLAEFRRCFESLDWCRANPDHPIAYLRAFSDALGSLRNELKAMKPLLMIRKGRRFALIPQDADPAKKAELLAML
;
A
#
# COMPACT_ATOMS: atom_id res chain seq x y z
N MET A 1 2.57 -7.54 13.90
CA MET A 1 3.98 -7.93 13.69
C MET A 1 4.32 -8.95 14.76
N LYS A 2 5.04 -10.01 14.38
CA LYS A 2 5.48 -11.04 15.33
C LYS A 2 6.92 -10.76 15.76
N GLU A 3 7.28 -11.18 16.96
CA GLU A 3 8.67 -11.10 17.41
C GLU A 3 9.59 -11.89 16.47
N GLY A 4 10.75 -11.32 16.13
CA GLY A 4 11.70 -11.90 15.16
C GLY A 4 11.32 -11.76 13.68
N GLN A 5 10.18 -11.16 13.33
CA GLN A 5 9.80 -10.92 11.94
C GLN A 5 10.71 -9.87 11.28
N GLN A 6 11.23 -10.16 10.09
CA GLN A 6 11.91 -9.16 9.27
C GLN A 6 10.86 -8.26 8.61
N VAL A 7 10.93 -6.95 8.85
CA VAL A 7 9.99 -5.96 8.28
C VAL A 7 10.76 -4.96 7.46
N LEU A 8 10.32 -4.76 6.21
CA LEU A 8 10.80 -3.68 5.35
C LEU A 8 9.84 -2.50 5.45
N PHE A 9 10.37 -1.34 5.82
CA PHE A 9 9.61 -0.09 5.86
C PHE A 9 9.90 0.76 4.62
N LEU A 10 8.85 1.09 3.87
CA LEU A 10 8.93 2.07 2.80
C LEU A 10 8.26 3.36 3.26
N ARG A 11 8.92 4.51 3.07
CA ARG A 11 8.48 5.79 3.61
C ARG A 11 8.36 6.87 2.55
N ASP A 12 7.41 7.78 2.76
CA ASP A 12 7.16 8.94 1.91
C ASP A 12 6.57 10.10 2.75
N ASP A 13 6.58 11.31 2.21
CA ASP A 13 5.91 12.50 2.75
C ASP A 13 4.64 12.89 1.96
N GLN A 14 4.42 12.29 0.78
CA GLN A 14 3.24 12.55 -0.03
C GLN A 14 2.00 11.82 0.50
N PRO A 15 0.78 12.37 0.27
CA PRO A 15 -0.47 11.65 0.53
C PRO A 15 -0.49 10.30 -0.21
N PRO A 16 -0.95 9.19 0.40
CA PRO A 16 -0.89 7.87 -0.22
C PRO A 16 -1.55 7.80 -1.61
N LEU A 17 -2.64 8.53 -1.83
CA LEU A 17 -3.33 8.58 -3.12
C LEU A 17 -2.57 9.33 -4.23
N LYS A 18 -1.57 10.13 -3.88
CA LYS A 18 -0.73 10.91 -4.81
C LYS A 18 0.70 10.39 -4.93
N SER A 19 1.07 9.43 -4.08
CA SER A 19 2.42 8.92 -3.97
C SER A 19 2.72 7.83 -4.99
N ASP A 20 3.89 7.93 -5.64
CA ASP A 20 4.44 6.85 -6.47
C ASP A 20 4.81 5.61 -5.63
N LEU A 21 5.04 5.77 -4.33
CA LEU A 21 5.27 4.65 -3.43
C LEU A 21 4.06 3.71 -3.36
N THR A 22 2.84 4.25 -3.46
CA THR A 22 1.62 3.41 -3.51
C THR A 22 1.58 2.58 -4.79
N ASN A 23 2.08 3.11 -5.92
CA ASN A 23 2.18 2.36 -7.17
C ASN A 23 3.20 1.21 -7.00
N LEU A 24 4.35 1.48 -6.38
CA LEU A 24 5.36 0.46 -6.07
C LEU A 24 4.78 -0.65 -5.17
N VAL A 25 4.05 -0.28 -4.12
CA VAL A 25 3.41 -1.24 -3.21
C VAL A 25 2.41 -2.12 -3.96
N ALA A 26 1.54 -1.53 -4.79
CA ALA A 26 0.60 -2.32 -5.60
C ALA A 26 1.31 -3.30 -6.54
N ALA A 27 2.39 -2.87 -7.20
CA ALA A 27 3.21 -3.74 -8.03
C ALA A 27 3.85 -4.88 -7.23
N ALA A 28 4.40 -4.60 -6.04
CA ALA A 28 5.00 -5.61 -5.18
C ALA A 28 3.97 -6.68 -4.77
N LEU A 29 2.75 -6.28 -4.40
CA LEU A 29 1.68 -7.24 -4.04
C LEU A 29 1.32 -8.17 -5.20
N VAL A 30 1.25 -7.63 -6.42
CA VAL A 30 0.96 -8.42 -7.64
C VAL A 30 2.07 -9.42 -7.93
N CYS A 31 3.31 -9.05 -7.63
CA CYS A 31 4.47 -9.94 -7.75
C CYS A 31 4.57 -10.98 -6.62
N GLY A 32 3.64 -10.98 -5.65
CA GLY A 32 3.59 -11.96 -4.56
C GLY A 32 4.36 -11.55 -3.30
N PHE A 33 4.76 -10.28 -3.15
CA PHE A 33 5.19 -9.77 -1.85
C PHE A 33 3.99 -9.56 -0.94
N GLU A 34 4.22 -9.67 0.37
CA GLU A 34 3.15 -9.59 1.36
C GLU A 34 3.37 -8.43 2.33
N PHE A 35 2.27 -7.99 2.92
CA PHE A 35 2.30 -7.04 4.02
C PHE A 35 2.80 -7.69 5.31
N ALA A 36 3.57 -6.94 6.10
CA ALA A 36 4.04 -7.41 7.41
C ALA A 36 2.90 -7.58 8.43
N SER A 37 1.74 -6.97 8.20
CA SER A 37 0.58 -7.06 9.09
C SER A 37 -0.74 -6.69 8.40
N LYS A 38 -1.87 -6.91 9.09
CA LYS A 38 -3.21 -6.49 8.65
C LYS A 38 -3.41 -4.97 8.60
N LYS A 39 -2.51 -4.19 9.21
CA LYS A 39 -2.51 -2.72 9.15
C LYS A 39 -1.15 -2.27 8.61
N PRO A 40 -0.91 -2.44 7.30
CA PRO A 40 0.42 -2.24 6.72
C PRO A 40 0.79 -0.78 6.55
N LEU A 41 -0.21 0.09 6.46
CA LEU A 41 -0.06 1.52 6.27
C LEU A 41 -0.18 2.26 7.60
N LEU A 42 0.78 3.13 7.86
CA LEU A 42 0.68 4.22 8.81
C LEU A 42 0.76 5.53 8.02
N ASP A 43 -0.38 6.20 7.83
CA ASP A 43 -0.45 7.56 7.28
C ASP A 43 -0.68 8.51 8.45
N THR A 44 0.31 9.35 8.75
CA THR A 44 0.29 10.22 9.92
C THR A 44 0.48 11.69 9.55
N LEU A 45 -0.16 12.57 10.31
CA LEU A 45 0.07 14.01 10.33
C LEU A 45 0.59 14.38 11.72
N GLU A 46 1.84 14.84 11.78
CA GLU A 46 2.52 15.28 13.00
C GLU A 46 2.59 16.81 13.02
N GLU A 47 2.34 17.44 14.16
CA GLU A 47 2.58 18.87 14.32
C GLU A 47 4.05 19.08 14.73
N VAL A 48 4.83 19.70 13.85
CA VAL A 48 6.26 20.01 14.07
C VAL A 48 6.43 21.50 13.85
N ASP A 49 6.89 22.22 14.87
CA ASP A 49 7.08 23.69 14.85
C ASP A 49 5.83 24.47 14.39
N GLY A 50 4.65 23.99 14.79
CA GLY A 50 3.35 24.57 14.41
C GLY A 50 2.93 24.30 12.96
N GLN A 51 3.67 23.46 12.22
CA GLN A 51 3.34 23.05 10.85
C GLN A 51 2.99 21.56 10.80
N PRO A 52 1.91 21.16 10.11
CA PRO A 52 1.59 19.76 9.93
C PRO A 52 2.57 19.12 8.93
N LYS A 53 3.34 18.13 9.40
CA LYS A 53 4.19 17.28 8.59
C LYS A 53 3.54 15.92 8.40
N ARG A 54 3.36 15.51 7.14
CA ARG A 54 2.87 14.17 6.82
C ARG A 54 4.02 13.16 6.82
N ALA A 55 3.74 11.96 7.31
CA ALA A 55 4.63 10.82 7.17
C ALA A 55 3.80 9.57 6.84
N VAL A 56 4.12 8.95 5.72
CA VAL A 56 3.53 7.70 5.25
C VAL A 56 4.55 6.58 5.41
N THR A 57 4.14 5.47 6.03
CA THR A 57 4.98 4.28 6.17
C THR A 57 4.19 3.03 5.78
N TRP A 58 4.70 2.30 4.79
CA TRP A 58 4.25 0.96 4.43
C TRP A 58 5.16 -0.09 5.07
N SER A 59 4.56 -1.16 5.59
CA SER A 59 5.26 -2.27 6.23
C SER A 59 5.06 -3.55 5.43
N LEU A 60 6.12 -4.02 4.76
CA LEU A 60 6.13 -5.27 3.99
C LEU A 60 6.92 -6.36 4.73
N ASP A 61 6.58 -7.62 4.46
CA ASP A 61 7.36 -8.76 4.92
C ASP A 61 8.73 -8.75 4.24
N GLY A 62 9.78 -8.50 5.02
CA GLY A 62 11.15 -8.38 4.52
C GLY A 62 11.78 -9.72 4.16
N ALA A 63 11.19 -10.85 4.58
CA ALA A 63 11.63 -12.18 4.19
C ALA A 63 10.95 -12.68 2.89
N GLY A 64 9.92 -11.99 2.43
CA GLY A 64 9.15 -12.36 1.24
C GLY A 64 10.01 -12.42 -0.01
N LYS A 65 9.83 -13.48 -0.81
CA LYS A 65 10.49 -13.65 -2.10
C LYS A 65 9.44 -13.84 -3.19
N ALA A 66 9.51 -13.03 -4.24
CA ALA A 66 8.74 -13.22 -5.45
C ALA A 66 9.44 -14.22 -6.38
N ALA A 67 8.67 -15.13 -6.98
CA ALA A 67 9.16 -16.04 -8.01
C ALA A 67 8.53 -15.67 -9.35
N PHE A 68 9.36 -15.29 -10.32
CA PHE A 68 8.92 -15.01 -11.69
C PHE A 68 9.19 -16.22 -12.56
N ARG A 69 8.15 -16.73 -13.24
CA ARG A 69 8.26 -17.87 -14.16
C ARG A 69 8.11 -17.34 -15.58
N PRO A 70 9.20 -17.10 -16.33
CA PRO A 70 9.13 -16.46 -17.65
C PRO A 70 8.63 -17.41 -18.75
N LYS A 71 7.77 -18.38 -18.41
CA LYS A 71 7.24 -19.37 -19.35
C LYS A 71 6.03 -18.80 -20.09
N PHE A 72 6.23 -17.69 -20.80
CA PHE A 72 5.27 -17.17 -21.76
C PHE A 72 5.74 -17.49 -23.18
N GLN A 73 4.79 -17.75 -24.07
CA GLN A 73 5.10 -18.00 -25.47
C GLN A 73 5.55 -16.70 -26.14
N GLU A 74 6.64 -16.74 -26.89
CA GLU A 74 7.04 -15.61 -27.74
C GLU A 74 5.97 -15.36 -28.80
N GLY A 75 5.61 -14.09 -29.01
CA GLY A 75 4.60 -13.71 -29.98
C GLY A 75 4.53 -12.19 -30.15
N THR A 76 3.93 -11.77 -31.25
CA THR A 76 3.65 -10.37 -31.55
C THR A 76 2.16 -10.14 -31.39
N PHE A 77 1.78 -9.05 -30.73
CA PHE A 77 0.41 -8.63 -30.57
C PHE A 77 0.24 -7.25 -31.19
N ASP A 78 -0.81 -7.06 -32.01
CA ASP A 78 -1.27 -5.72 -32.32
C ASP A 78 -2.05 -5.11 -31.14
N LEU A 79 -2.41 -3.82 -31.25
CA LEU A 79 -3.12 -3.12 -30.18
C LEU A 79 -4.53 -3.71 -29.92
N ALA A 80 -5.21 -4.23 -30.94
CA ALA A 80 -6.53 -4.81 -30.80
C ALA A 80 -6.46 -6.15 -30.04
N GLU A 81 -5.47 -6.97 -30.36
CA GLU A 81 -5.19 -8.23 -29.66
C GLU A 81 -4.77 -7.97 -28.21
N PHE A 82 -3.88 -6.99 -27.97
CA PHE A 82 -3.52 -6.55 -26.63
C PHE A 82 -4.75 -6.18 -25.82
N ARG A 83 -5.61 -5.30 -26.36
CA ARG A 83 -6.83 -4.83 -25.69
C ARG A 83 -7.75 -6.00 -25.35
N ARG A 84 -8.00 -6.90 -26.30
CA ARG A 84 -8.84 -8.09 -26.10
C ARG A 84 -8.33 -8.98 -24.96
N CYS A 85 -7.01 -9.19 -24.91
CA CYS A 85 -6.39 -10.02 -23.87
C CYS A 85 -6.41 -9.32 -22.50
N PHE A 86 -6.09 -8.02 -22.47
CA PHE A 86 -6.09 -7.21 -21.25
C PHE A 86 -7.48 -7.11 -20.61
N GLU A 87 -8.53 -6.93 -21.41
CA GLU A 87 -9.90 -6.80 -20.92
C GLU A 87 -10.50 -8.16 -20.47
N SER A 88 -10.00 -9.28 -21.00
CA SER A 88 -10.50 -10.64 -20.70
C SER A 88 -9.90 -11.24 -19.42
N LEU A 89 -10.73 -11.36 -18.37
CA LEU A 89 -10.36 -12.04 -17.12
C LEU A 89 -10.01 -13.51 -17.33
N ASP A 90 -10.77 -14.21 -18.19
CA ASP A 90 -10.55 -15.64 -18.43
C ASP A 90 -9.23 -15.89 -19.16
N TRP A 91 -8.87 -15.02 -20.10
CA TRP A 91 -7.58 -15.09 -20.77
C TRP A 91 -6.43 -14.85 -19.79
N CYS A 92 -6.52 -13.84 -18.93
CA CYS A 92 -5.51 -13.56 -17.93
C CYS A 92 -5.32 -14.72 -16.93
N ARG A 93 -6.43 -15.37 -16.52
CA ARG A 93 -6.38 -16.57 -15.65
C ARG A 93 -5.74 -17.78 -16.33
N ALA A 94 -5.99 -17.94 -17.63
CA ALA A 94 -5.38 -19.02 -18.42
C ALA A 94 -3.89 -18.75 -18.73
N ASN A 95 -3.46 -17.48 -18.71
CA ASN A 95 -2.09 -17.05 -19.04
C ASN A 95 -1.48 -16.23 -17.90
N PRO A 96 -1.37 -16.78 -16.67
CA PRO A 96 -1.00 -16.00 -15.48
C PRO A 96 0.42 -15.44 -15.54
N ASP A 97 1.31 -16.11 -16.28
CA ASP A 97 2.71 -15.72 -16.45
C ASP A 97 2.94 -14.76 -17.63
N HIS A 98 1.88 -14.39 -18.37
CA HIS A 98 2.02 -13.48 -19.50
C HIS A 98 2.10 -12.01 -19.04
N PRO A 99 2.97 -11.16 -19.63
CA PRO A 99 3.09 -9.75 -19.27
C PRO A 99 1.76 -8.98 -19.18
N ILE A 100 0.85 -9.21 -20.14
CA ILE A 100 -0.50 -8.62 -20.14
C ILE A 100 -1.29 -8.99 -18.88
N ALA A 101 -1.20 -10.23 -18.39
CA ALA A 101 -1.89 -10.66 -17.18
C ALA A 101 -1.34 -9.94 -15.93
N TYR A 102 -0.02 -9.76 -15.84
CA TYR A 102 0.59 -8.95 -14.78
C TYR A 102 0.13 -7.49 -14.81
N LEU A 103 0.08 -6.87 -15.99
CA LEU A 103 -0.40 -5.49 -16.15
C LEU A 103 -1.88 -5.35 -15.76
N ARG A 104 -2.70 -6.33 -16.13
CA ARG A 104 -4.11 -6.34 -15.75
C ARG A 104 -4.28 -6.51 -14.24
N ALA A 105 -3.59 -7.48 -13.64
CA ALA A 105 -3.60 -7.69 -12.20
C ALA A 105 -3.13 -6.44 -11.44
N PHE A 106 -2.09 -5.76 -11.93
CA PHE A 106 -1.65 -4.48 -11.38
C PHE A 106 -2.71 -3.39 -11.47
N SER A 107 -3.37 -3.24 -12.62
CA SER A 107 -4.46 -2.25 -12.78
C SER A 107 -5.59 -2.48 -11.78
N ASP A 108 -6.04 -3.73 -11.64
CA ASP A 108 -7.11 -4.13 -10.72
C ASP A 108 -6.70 -3.94 -9.24
N ALA A 109 -5.48 -4.37 -8.88
CA ALA A 109 -4.94 -4.25 -7.53
C ALA A 109 -4.74 -2.79 -7.13
N LEU A 110 -4.16 -1.96 -8.01
CA LEU A 110 -3.96 -0.54 -7.76
C LEU A 110 -5.30 0.20 -7.62
N GLY A 111 -6.28 -0.13 -8.45
CA GLY A 111 -7.64 0.40 -8.34
C GLY A 111 -8.27 0.08 -6.99
N SER A 112 -8.19 -1.18 -6.57
CA SER A 112 -8.70 -1.67 -5.29
C SER A 112 -8.00 -0.99 -4.11
N LEU A 113 -6.66 -0.97 -4.11
CA LEU A 113 -5.85 -0.33 -3.07
C LEU A 113 -6.18 1.17 -2.96
N ARG A 114 -6.30 1.89 -4.07
CA ARG A 114 -6.69 3.30 -4.06
C ARG A 114 -8.10 3.51 -3.50
N ASN A 115 -9.03 2.60 -3.76
CA ASN A 115 -10.38 2.69 -3.19
C ASN A 115 -10.36 2.47 -1.68
N GLU A 116 -9.58 1.52 -1.18
CA GLU A 116 -9.37 1.34 0.26
C GLU A 116 -8.73 2.59 0.90
N LEU A 117 -7.69 3.15 0.27
CA LEU A 117 -7.01 4.34 0.76
C LEU A 117 -7.93 5.57 0.82
N LYS A 118 -8.88 5.73 -0.12
CA LYS A 118 -9.87 6.82 -0.07
C LYS A 118 -10.77 6.75 1.17
N ALA A 119 -11.01 5.55 1.69
CA ALA A 119 -11.82 5.35 2.89
C ALA A 119 -11.02 5.58 4.19
N MET A 120 -9.69 5.61 4.11
CA MET A 120 -8.81 5.78 5.27
C MET A 120 -8.46 7.25 5.49
N LYS A 121 -8.77 7.79 6.67
CA LYS A 121 -8.26 9.09 7.08
C LYS A 121 -6.88 8.95 7.71
N PRO A 122 -6.01 9.96 7.55
CA PRO A 122 -4.73 10.01 8.26
C PRO A 122 -4.92 9.96 9.78
N LEU A 123 -3.91 9.49 10.47
CA LEU A 123 -3.79 9.55 11.92
C LEU A 123 -3.12 10.87 12.32
N LEU A 124 -3.61 11.55 13.34
CA LEU A 124 -2.89 12.61 14.02
C LEU A 124 -1.86 11.98 14.96
N MET A 125 -0.59 12.34 14.77
CA MET A 125 0.49 11.96 15.67
C MET A 125 0.77 13.12 16.62
N ILE A 126 0.57 12.89 17.91
CA ILE A 126 0.81 13.88 18.96
C ILE A 126 1.98 13.41 19.81
N ARG A 127 3.01 14.25 19.95
CA ARG A 127 4.20 13.95 20.76
C ARG A 127 4.28 14.82 22.02
N LYS A 128 4.74 14.22 23.11
CA LYS A 128 5.08 14.90 24.37
C LYS A 128 6.38 14.31 24.91
N GLY A 129 7.49 14.99 24.60
CA GLY A 129 8.83 14.45 24.84
C GLY A 129 9.05 13.13 24.09
N ARG A 130 9.30 12.04 24.83
CA ARG A 130 9.51 10.69 24.26
C ARG A 130 8.22 9.91 24.02
N ARG A 131 7.07 10.38 24.53
CA ARG A 131 5.78 9.70 24.40
C ARG A 131 5.03 10.23 23.19
N PHE A 132 4.25 9.36 22.54
CA PHE A 132 3.40 9.76 21.43
C PHE A 132 2.10 8.97 21.39
N ALA A 133 1.05 9.57 20.84
CA ALA A 133 -0.23 8.92 20.55
C ALA A 133 -0.56 9.08 19.07
N LEU A 134 -1.18 8.04 18.49
CA LEU A 134 -1.74 8.06 17.14
C LEU A 134 -3.26 8.05 17.27
N ILE A 135 -3.92 9.09 16.78
CA ILE A 135 -5.37 9.30 16.94
C ILE A 135 -5.98 9.45 15.55
N PRO A 136 -7.02 8.69 15.16
CA PRO A 136 -7.74 8.96 13.91
C PRO A 136 -8.14 10.43 13.81
N GLN A 137 -7.93 11.05 12.64
CA GLN A 137 -8.23 12.48 12.46
C GLN A 137 -9.70 12.82 12.75
N ASP A 138 -10.60 11.86 12.59
CA ASP A 138 -12.02 11.96 12.86
C ASP A 138 -12.46 11.22 14.14
N ALA A 139 -11.53 10.94 15.05
CA ALA A 139 -11.88 10.43 16.36
C ALA A 139 -12.79 11.42 17.10
N ASP A 140 -13.80 10.90 17.80
CA ASP A 140 -14.66 11.65 18.71
C ASP A 140 -13.80 12.50 19.68
N PRO A 141 -14.11 13.79 19.89
CA PRO A 141 -13.46 14.63 20.90
C PRO A 141 -13.28 13.97 22.26
N ALA A 142 -14.25 13.18 22.74
CA ALA A 142 -14.15 12.46 24.00
C ALA A 142 -13.04 11.39 23.97
N LYS A 143 -12.97 10.61 22.89
CA LYS A 143 -11.93 9.59 22.71
C LYS A 143 -10.55 10.21 22.53
N LYS A 144 -10.48 11.35 21.84
CA LYS A 144 -9.26 12.14 21.71
C LYS A 144 -8.76 12.63 23.07
N ALA A 145 -9.65 13.16 23.92
CA ALA A 145 -9.28 13.61 25.27
C ALA A 145 -8.77 12.48 26.16
N GLU A 146 -9.41 11.31 26.12
CA GLU A 146 -8.95 10.10 26.83
C GLU A 146 -7.52 9.70 26.43
N LEU A 147 -7.26 9.60 25.12
CA LEU A 147 -5.93 9.23 24.59
C LEU A 147 -4.87 10.27 24.95
N LEU A 148 -5.23 11.56 24.97
CA LEU A 148 -4.34 12.64 25.36
C LEU A 148 -4.01 12.63 26.86
N ALA A 149 -4.94 12.20 27.73
CA ALA A 149 -4.70 12.10 29.17
C ALA A 149 -3.67 11.00 29.52
N MET A 150 -3.45 10.02 28.64
CA MET A 150 -2.48 8.93 28.81
C MET A 150 -1.05 9.30 28.41
N LEU A 151 -0.83 10.50 27.85
CA LEU A 151 0.48 11.01 27.39
C LEU A 151 1.28 11.75 28.48
#